data_AF-A0A358AEW3-F1
#
_entry.id   AF-A0A358AEW3-F1
#
_cell.length_a   1.000
_cell.length_b   1.000
_cell.length_c   1.000
_cell.angle_alpha   90.00
_cell.angle_beta   90.00
_cell.angle_gamma   90.00
#
_symmetry.space_group_name_H-M   'P 1'
#
loop_
_entity.id
_entity.type
_entity.pdbx_description
1 polymer ?
#
loop_
_entity_poly.entity_id
_entity_poly.type
_entity_poly.pdbx_seq_one_letter_code
_entity_poly.pdbx_strand_id
1 'polypeptide(L)' 'MKEGKYIYCIIELNQSQSFGPLGIGGRGDELYSICFNDIAAVVSNSPIKKYPVSRENLIPHERAI' A
#
# COMPACT_ATOMS: atom_id res chain seq x y z
N MET A 1 -17.11 0.74 -8.27
CA MET A 1 -15.76 0.87 -8.86
C MET A 1 -15.01 -0.42 -8.63
N LYS A 2 -14.12 -0.83 -9.55
CA LYS A 2 -13.30 -2.03 -9.37
C LYS A 2 -12.17 -1.72 -8.37
N GLU A 3 -12.04 -2.54 -7.35
CA GLU A 3 -10.97 -2.45 -6.34
C GLU A 3 -9.76 -3.29 -6.76
N GLY A 4 -8.58 -2.87 -6.32
CA GLY A 4 -7.30 -3.53 -6.57
C GLY A 4 -6.37 -3.41 -5.35
N LYS A 5 -5.10 -3.76 -5.56
CA LYS A 5 -4.03 -3.59 -4.57
C LYS A 5 -3.07 -2.52 -5.08
N TYR A 6 -2.88 -1.45 -4.32
CA TYR A 6 -1.81 -0.50 -4.58
C TYR A 6 -0.55 -0.97 -3.87
N ILE A 7 0.55 -1.14 -4.60
CA ILE A 7 1.81 -1.63 -4.06
C ILE A 7 2.68 -0.43 -3.65
N TYR A 8 3.18 -0.45 -2.43
CA TYR A 8 4.08 0.57 -1.88
C TYR A 8 5.54 0.18 -2.09
N CYS A 9 5.90 -1.01 -1.61
CA CYS A 9 7.24 -1.57 -1.76
C CYS A 9 7.21 -3.09 -1.55
N ILE A 10 8.37 -3.72 -1.74
CA ILE A 10 8.62 -5.14 -1.46
C ILE A 10 9.70 -5.19 -0.38
N ILE A 11 9.47 -5.97 0.66
CA ILE A 11 10.37 -6.10 1.82
C ILE A 11 10.64 -7.58 2.12
N GLU A 12 11.76 -7.86 2.81
CA GLU A 12 12.01 -9.18 3.40
C GLU A 12 11.08 -9.35 4.61
N LEU A 13 10.15 -10.30 4.51
CA LEU A 13 9.15 -10.54 5.54
C LEU A 13 8.46 -11.89 5.31
N ASN A 14 8.50 -12.77 6.31
CA ASN A 14 7.92 -14.11 6.25
C ASN A 14 6.61 -14.26 7.06
N GLN A 15 6.11 -13.18 7.64
CA GLN A 15 4.85 -13.14 8.41
C GLN A 15 4.00 -11.92 8.04
N SER A 16 2.68 -12.13 7.93
CA SER A 16 1.76 -11.03 7.61
C SER A 16 1.76 -9.98 8.72
N GLN A 17 1.80 -8.70 8.34
CA GLN A 17 1.86 -7.56 9.25
C GLN A 17 0.97 -6.41 8.75
N SER A 18 0.42 -5.66 9.69
CA SER A 18 -0.29 -4.38 9.47
C SER A 18 0.64 -3.21 9.77
N PHE A 19 0.50 -2.11 9.03
CA PHE A 19 1.33 -0.91 9.15
C PHE A 19 0.52 0.36 9.44
N GLY A 20 -0.79 0.25 9.58
CA GLY A 20 -1.69 1.35 9.91
C GLY A 20 -2.38 2.00 8.71
N PRO A 21 -3.25 3.00 8.95
CA PRO A 21 -4.17 3.56 7.96
C PRO A 21 -3.53 4.67 7.11
N LEU A 22 -2.50 4.34 6.33
CA LEU A 22 -1.76 5.28 5.48
C LEU A 22 -2.06 5.11 3.97
N GLY A 23 -3.23 4.58 3.65
CA GLY A 23 -3.71 4.33 2.29
C GLY A 23 -3.63 5.54 1.35
N ILE A 24 -3.23 5.33 0.10
CA ILE A 24 -3.18 6.38 -0.93
C ILE A 24 -4.58 6.91 -1.28
N GLY A 25 -4.67 8.21 -1.57
CA GLY A 25 -5.91 8.84 -2.02
C GLY A 25 -6.86 9.25 -0.90
N GLY A 26 -6.35 9.47 0.32
CA GLY A 26 -7.10 10.11 1.41
C GLY A 26 -8.22 9.26 2.03
N ARG A 27 -8.24 7.96 1.75
CA ARG A 27 -9.26 7.02 2.26
C ARG A 27 -8.92 6.41 3.60
N GLY A 28 -7.65 6.52 4.03
CA GLY A 28 -7.17 5.87 5.25
C GLY A 28 -7.19 4.34 5.17
N ASP A 29 -7.09 3.77 3.96
CA ASP A 29 -7.03 2.32 3.77
C ASP A 29 -5.83 1.75 4.54
N GLU A 30 -6.02 0.62 5.21
CA GLU A 30 -4.98 -0.06 5.99
C GLU A 30 -3.86 -0.57 5.07
N LEU A 31 -2.61 -0.34 5.47
CA LEU A 31 -1.44 -0.96 4.87
C LEU A 31 -1.21 -2.32 5.51
N TYR A 32 -1.05 -3.34 4.68
CA TYR A 32 -0.75 -4.70 5.14
C TYR A 32 0.18 -5.41 4.15
N SER A 33 0.88 -6.42 4.64
CA SER A 33 1.75 -7.24 3.80
C SER A 33 0.99 -8.43 3.19
N ILE A 34 1.32 -8.76 1.93
CA ILE A 34 1.00 -10.03 1.29
C ILE A 34 2.31 -10.79 1.12
N CYS A 35 2.50 -11.86 1.90
CA CYS A 35 3.72 -12.66 1.88
C CYS A 35 3.74 -13.66 0.73
N PHE A 36 4.93 -13.86 0.16
CA PHE A 36 5.24 -14.91 -0.81
C PHE A 36 6.70 -15.35 -0.61
N ASN A 37 6.91 -16.59 -0.17
CA ASN A 37 8.22 -17.10 0.25
C ASN A 37 8.84 -16.23 1.37
N ASP A 38 10.02 -15.66 1.14
CA ASP A 38 10.83 -14.85 2.03
C ASP A 38 10.62 -13.33 1.85
N ILE A 39 9.73 -12.94 0.93
CA ILE A 39 9.38 -11.54 0.68
C ILE A 39 7.90 -11.27 0.92
N ALA A 40 7.57 -9.98 1.09
CA ALA A 40 6.19 -9.53 1.08
C ALA A 40 6.03 -8.21 0.33
N ALA A 41 4.91 -8.07 -0.36
CA ALA A 41 4.49 -6.79 -0.91
C ALA A 41 3.66 -6.04 0.14
N VAL A 42 4.02 -4.80 0.44
CA VAL A 42 3.18 -3.93 1.27
C VAL A 42 2.19 -3.21 0.40
N VAL A 43 0.91 -3.39 0.73
CA VAL A 43 -0.21 -2.98 -0.11
C VAL A 43 -1.32 -2.33 0.72
N SER A 44 -2.18 -1.59 0.04
CA SER A 44 -3.50 -1.20 0.56
C SER A 44 -4.57 -1.46 -0.50
N ASN A 45 -5.83 -1.61 -0.05
CA ASN A 45 -6.95 -1.67 -0.97
C ASN A 45 -7.17 -0.30 -1.60
N SER A 46 -7.34 -0.25 -2.92
CA SER A 46 -7.42 1.01 -3.64
C SER A 46 -8.21 0.83 -4.93
N PRO A 47 -8.99 1.84 -5.39
CA PRO A 47 -9.68 1.74 -6.65
C PRO A 47 -8.67 1.64 -7.80
N ILE A 48 -8.98 0.82 -8.80
CA ILE A 48 -8.16 0.70 -10.01
C ILE A 48 -8.32 1.98 -10.84
N LYS A 49 -7.43 2.96 -10.60
CA LYS A 49 -7.35 4.22 -11.31
C LYS A 49 -5.91 4.71 -11.38
N LYS A 50 -5.64 5.65 -12.28
CA LYS A 50 -4.35 6.34 -12.32
C LYS A 50 -4.34 7.43 -11.25
N TYR A 51 -3.42 7.34 -10.30
CA TYR A 51 -3.19 8.39 -9.32
C TYR A 51 -2.27 9.47 -9.92
N PRO A 52 -2.63 10.75 -9.86
CA PRO A 52 -1.73 11.85 -10.22
C PRO A 52 -0.48 11.85 -9.33
N VAL A 53 0.66 12.26 -9.90
CA VAL A 53 1.91 12.48 -9.18
C VAL A 53 1.81 13.82 -8.41
N SER A 54 0.94 13.86 -7.41
CA SER A 54 0.72 15.01 -6.53
C SER A 54 1.35 14.76 -5.16
N ARG A 55 1.64 15.83 -4.42
CA ARG A 55 2.13 15.73 -3.04
C ARG A 55 1.20 14.88 -2.16
N GLU A 56 -0.11 15.07 -2.32
CA GLU A 56 -1.13 14.32 -1.58
C GLU A 56 -1.03 12.80 -1.80
N ASN A 57 -0.69 12.35 -3.02
CA ASN A 57 -0.56 10.93 -3.33
C ASN A 57 0.83 10.37 -3.04
N LEU A 58 1.86 11.19 -3.18
CA LEU A 58 3.25 10.77 -2.95
C LEU A 58 3.61 10.70 -1.46
N ILE A 59 3.10 11.60 -0.62
CA ILE A 59 3.43 11.60 0.82
C ILE A 59 3.02 10.28 1.50
N PRO A 60 1.81 9.73 1.30
CA PRO A 60 1.44 8.42 1.84
C PRO A 60 2.28 7.29 1.27
N HIS A 61 2.70 7.40 0.00
CA HIS A 61 3.58 6.40 -0.62
C HIS A 61 4.98 6.42 0.00
N GLU A 62 5.55 7.61 0.18
CA GLU A 62 6.88 7.84 0.76
C GLU A 62 6.95 7.45 2.25
N ARG A 63 5.85 7.62 2.99
CA ARG A 63 5.80 7.36 4.45
C ARG A 63 5.28 5.97 4.83
N ALA A 64 5.05 5.10 3.85
CA ALA A 64 4.40 3.81 4.05
C ALA A 64 5.11 2.93 5.09
N ILE A 65 6.44 2.91 5.05
CA ILE A 65 7.31 2.09 5.91
C ILE A 65 8.73 2.68 5.95
#